data_AF-A0A4Y2BV04-F1
#
_entry.id   AF-A0A4Y2BV04-F1
#
_cell.length_a   1.000
_cell.length_b   1.000
_cell.length_c   1.000
_cell.angle_alpha   90.00
_cell.angle_beta   90.00
_cell.angle_gamma   90.00
#
_symmetry.space_group_name_H-M   'P 1'
#
loop_
_entity.id
_entity.type
_entity.pdbx_description
1 polymer ?
#
loop_
_entity_poly.entity_id
_entity_poly.type
_entity_poly.pdbx_seq_one_letter_code
_entity_poly.pdbx_strand_id
1 'polypeptide(L)'
;MIVNGLNDVCSKLLNSTDILQDNILKNTIQKLQQSLLNRLGDVENNNILVKTTFLDSRFKNVAFKNKIAAENVKRQLTNLVANMLHSTGDQLLINSQATASESDTQELKFSFGDSFYQKVSDHKPKGTAISRALLEINRYLEEGIISRKSDPLLWWRSQKYN
;
A
#
# COMPACT_ATOMS: atom_id res chain seq x y z
N MET A 1 -12.37 -1.17 -9.13
CA MET A 1 -12.55 0.22 -8.68
C MET A 1 -14.04 0.55 -8.66
N ILE A 2 -14.46 1.75 -8.20
CA ILE A 2 -15.88 2.17 -8.14
C ILE A 2 -16.62 1.96 -9.48
N VAL A 3 -15.95 2.20 -10.61
CA VAL A 3 -16.52 1.96 -11.95
C VAL A 3 -16.98 0.51 -12.15
N ASN A 4 -16.31 -0.47 -11.55
CA ASN A 4 -16.69 -1.87 -11.66
C ASN A 4 -18.01 -2.15 -10.94
N GLY A 5 -18.23 -1.50 -9.79
CA GLY A 5 -19.50 -1.56 -9.06
C GLY A 5 -20.64 -0.93 -9.85
N LEU A 6 -20.40 0.22 -10.48
CA LEU A 6 -21.39 0.86 -11.36
C LEU A 6 -21.74 -0.02 -12.57
N ASN A 7 -20.73 -0.62 -13.20
CA ASN A 7 -20.94 -1.52 -14.34
C ASN A 7 -21.71 -2.80 -13.93
N ASP A 8 -21.44 -3.34 -12.73
CA ASP A 8 -22.17 -4.48 -12.17
C ASP A 8 -23.64 -4.13 -11.92
N VAL A 9 -23.92 -2.96 -11.35
CA VAL A 9 -25.30 -2.47 -11.16
C VAL A 9 -26.01 -2.28 -12.49
N CYS A 10 -25.39 -1.62 -13.49
CA CYS A 10 -25.98 -1.48 -14.82
C CYS A 10 -26.28 -2.85 -15.45
N SER A 11 -25.38 -3.82 -15.31
CA SER A 11 -25.57 -5.17 -15.84
C SER A 11 -26.73 -5.89 -15.16
N LYS A 12 -26.86 -5.77 -13.83
CA LYS A 12 -27.99 -6.33 -13.06
C LYS A 12 -29.32 -5.69 -13.47
N LEU A 13 -29.35 -4.38 -13.64
CA LEU A 13 -30.55 -3.65 -14.08
C LEU A 13 -30.99 -4.10 -15.48
N LEU A 14 -30.06 -4.27 -16.42
CA LEU A 14 -30.37 -4.77 -17.76
C LEU A 14 -30.93 -6.20 -17.77
N ASN A 15 -30.58 -7.01 -16.78
CA ASN A 15 -31.07 -8.38 -16.63
C ASN A 15 -32.38 -8.48 -15.82
N SER A 16 -32.87 -7.36 -15.28
CA SER A 16 -34.08 -7.34 -14.46
C SER A 16 -35.34 -7.35 -15.34
N THR A 17 -36.29 -8.24 -15.03
CA THR A 17 -37.52 -8.47 -15.83
C THR A 17 -38.38 -7.23 -16.02
N ASP A 18 -38.48 -6.37 -15.00
CA ASP A 18 -39.30 -5.15 -15.05
C ASP A 18 -38.69 -4.10 -16.00
N ILE A 19 -37.37 -4.07 -16.11
CA ILE A 19 -36.62 -3.12 -16.96
C ILE A 19 -36.59 -3.60 -18.42
N LEU A 20 -36.65 -4.91 -18.65
CA LEU A 20 -36.68 -5.48 -20.00
C LEU A 20 -37.93 -5.11 -20.79
N GLN A 21 -39.04 -4.76 -20.11
CA GLN A 21 -40.29 -4.37 -20.75
C GLN A 21 -40.33 -2.89 -21.17
N ASP A 22 -39.46 -2.04 -20.59
CA ASP A 22 -39.34 -0.62 -20.94
C ASP A 22 -38.14 -0.37 -21.86
N ASN A 23 -38.41 -0.16 -23.14
CA ASN A 23 -37.39 0.11 -24.15
C ASN A 23 -36.62 1.41 -23.92
N ILE A 24 -37.22 2.44 -23.32
CA ILE A 24 -36.57 3.72 -23.03
C ILE A 24 -35.57 3.55 -21.89
N LEU A 25 -36.00 2.88 -20.83
CA LEU A 25 -35.15 2.61 -19.68
C LEU A 25 -33.95 1.73 -20.06
N LYS A 26 -34.20 0.67 -20.83
CA LYS A 26 -33.14 -0.20 -21.38
C LYS A 26 -32.12 0.58 -22.19
N ASN A 27 -32.56 1.43 -23.12
CA ASN A 27 -31.67 2.25 -23.95
C ASN A 27 -30.85 3.24 -23.10
N THR A 28 -31.46 3.85 -22.09
CA THR A 28 -30.79 4.77 -21.17
C THR A 28 -29.67 4.07 -20.39
N ILE A 29 -29.93 2.87 -19.85
CA ILE A 29 -28.93 2.08 -19.13
C ILE A 29 -27.81 1.63 -20.06
N GLN A 30 -28.12 1.21 -21.29
CA GLN A 30 -27.10 0.86 -22.28
C GLN A 30 -26.20 2.05 -22.63
N LYS A 31 -26.77 3.24 -22.87
CA LYS A 31 -26.00 4.46 -23.12
C LYS A 31 -25.13 4.84 -21.93
N LEU A 32 -25.64 4.69 -20.71
CA LEU A 32 -24.87 4.91 -19.49
C LEU A 32 -23.69 3.93 -19.41
N GLN A 33 -23.92 2.64 -19.64
CA GLN A 33 -22.89 1.61 -19.60
C GLN A 33 -21.79 1.87 -20.65
N GLN A 34 -22.17 2.21 -21.88
CA GLN A 34 -21.23 2.57 -22.94
C GLN A 34 -20.42 3.82 -22.55
N SER A 35 -21.06 4.83 -21.97
CA SER A 35 -20.37 6.04 -21.51
C SER A 35 -19.39 5.75 -20.37
N LEU A 36 -19.73 4.84 -19.45
CA LEU A 36 -18.84 4.38 -18.39
C LEU A 36 -17.63 3.65 -18.96
N LEU A 37 -17.81 2.76 -19.95
CA LEU A 37 -16.70 2.07 -20.60
C LEU A 37 -15.80 3.04 -21.36
N ASN A 38 -16.38 3.96 -22.13
CA ASN A 38 -15.61 4.90 -22.95
C ASN A 38 -14.81 5.90 -22.10
N ARG A 39 -15.35 6.34 -20.96
CA ARG A 39 -14.70 7.37 -20.12
C ARG A 39 -13.88 6.78 -18.98
N LEU A 40 -14.27 5.62 -18.46
CA LEU A 40 -13.73 5.04 -17.23
C LEU A 40 -13.34 3.55 -17.39
N GLY A 41 -13.36 3.00 -18.61
CA GLY A 41 -13.02 1.60 -18.84
C GLY A 41 -11.56 1.26 -18.56
N ASP A 42 -10.66 2.23 -18.67
CA ASP A 42 -9.21 2.02 -18.57
C ASP A 42 -8.59 2.52 -17.24
N VAL A 43 -9.41 2.72 -16.21
CA VAL A 43 -8.94 3.29 -14.93
C VAL A 43 -7.93 2.39 -14.20
N GLU A 44 -7.97 1.07 -14.42
CA GLU A 44 -7.02 0.11 -13.83
C GLU A 44 -5.66 0.09 -14.56
N ASN A 45 -5.50 0.82 -15.67
CA ASN A 45 -4.20 1.07 -16.32
C ASN A 45 -3.64 2.46 -16.00
N ASN A 46 -4.44 3.35 -15.40
CA ASN A 46 -3.96 4.66 -14.98
C ASN A 46 -3.07 4.55 -13.72
N ASN A 47 -1.77 4.75 -13.91
CA ASN A 47 -0.73 4.63 -12.88
C ASN A 47 -1.03 5.39 -11.57
N ILE A 48 -1.60 6.59 -11.63
CA ILE A 48 -1.89 7.39 -10.44
C ILE A 48 -3.09 6.79 -9.72
N LEU A 49 -4.19 6.56 -10.43
CA LEU A 49 -5.43 6.05 -9.83
C LEU A 49 -5.23 4.68 -9.18
N VAL A 50 -4.45 3.81 -9.82
CA VAL A 50 -4.19 2.49 -9.25
C VAL A 50 -3.33 2.57 -8.00
N LYS A 51 -2.30 3.42 -7.98
CA LYS A 51 -1.45 3.59 -6.79
C LYS A 51 -2.22 4.21 -5.64
N THR A 52 -3.00 5.26 -5.88
CA THR A 52 -3.82 5.90 -4.83
C THR A 52 -4.90 4.96 -4.31
N THR A 53 -5.55 4.18 -5.20
CA THR A 53 -6.54 3.17 -4.78
C THR A 53 -5.89 2.06 -3.96
N PHE A 54 -4.71 1.58 -4.37
CA PHE A 54 -4.00 0.52 -3.66
C PHE A 54 -3.51 0.97 -2.29
N LEU A 55 -3.05 2.22 -2.15
CA LEU A 55 -2.56 2.80 -0.89
C LEU A 55 -3.69 3.31 0.03
N ASP A 56 -4.93 3.29 -0.43
CA ASP A 56 -6.08 3.60 0.42
C ASP A 56 -6.45 2.37 1.25
N SER A 57 -6.29 2.47 2.57
CA SER A 57 -6.55 1.38 3.52
C SER A 57 -8.01 0.93 3.56
N ARG A 58 -8.94 1.71 2.97
CA ARG A 58 -10.36 1.34 2.77
C ARG A 58 -10.58 0.40 1.58
N PHE A 59 -9.58 0.22 0.72
CA PHE A 59 -9.74 -0.43 -0.59
C PHE A 59 -8.68 -1.50 -0.83
N LYS A 60 -7.39 -1.14 -0.72
CA LYS A 60 -6.24 -2.01 -0.97
C LYS A 60 -6.33 -2.71 -2.34
N ASN A 61 -5.83 -3.95 -2.42
CA ASN A 61 -5.95 -4.80 -3.61
C ASN A 61 -7.38 -5.29 -3.88
N VAL A 62 -8.28 -5.28 -2.88
CA VAL A 62 -9.67 -5.78 -3.00
C VAL A 62 -10.50 -4.90 -3.94
N ALA A 63 -10.14 -3.63 -4.09
CA ALA A 63 -10.84 -2.76 -5.03
C ALA A 63 -10.60 -3.13 -6.49
N PHE A 64 -9.61 -3.94 -6.85
CA PHE A 64 -9.28 -4.23 -8.25
C PHE A 64 -10.11 -5.40 -8.79
N LYS A 65 -10.66 -5.25 -10.00
CA LYS A 65 -11.28 -6.39 -10.70
C LYS A 65 -10.22 -7.20 -11.44
N ASN A 66 -9.24 -6.53 -12.04
CA ASN A 66 -8.11 -7.19 -12.68
C ASN A 66 -7.00 -7.51 -11.65
N LYS A 67 -6.86 -8.80 -11.31
CA LYS A 67 -5.80 -9.26 -10.39
C LYS A 67 -4.40 -8.98 -10.92
N ILE A 68 -4.20 -8.99 -12.24
CA ILE A 68 -2.91 -8.69 -12.87
C ILE A 68 -2.53 -7.21 -12.62
N ALA A 69 -3.52 -6.31 -12.71
CA ALA A 69 -3.30 -4.90 -12.41
C ALA A 69 -2.91 -4.70 -10.93
N ALA A 70 -3.60 -5.39 -10.00
CA ALA A 70 -3.27 -5.34 -8.58
C ALA A 70 -1.83 -5.82 -8.29
N GLU A 71 -1.41 -6.94 -8.87
CA GLU A 71 -0.05 -7.48 -8.69
C GLU A 71 1.02 -6.57 -9.34
N ASN A 72 0.72 -5.97 -10.49
CA ASN A 72 1.62 -5.01 -11.12
C ASN A 72 1.85 -3.79 -10.22
N VAL A 73 0.79 -3.26 -9.61
CA VAL A 73 0.87 -2.12 -8.69
C VAL A 73 1.63 -2.49 -7.43
N LYS A 74 1.37 -3.67 -6.86
CA LYS A 74 2.12 -4.22 -5.74
C LYS A 74 3.62 -4.22 -6.03
N ARG A 75 4.03 -4.80 -7.16
CA ARG A 75 5.43 -4.83 -7.59
C ARG A 75 6.02 -3.43 -7.76
N GLN A 76 5.30 -2.51 -8.38
CA GLN A 76 5.76 -1.12 -8.56
C GLN A 76 5.98 -0.42 -7.21
N LEU A 77 5.04 -0.57 -6.26
CA LEU A 77 5.16 0.01 -4.93
C LEU A 77 6.30 -0.63 -4.13
N THR A 78 6.46 -1.96 -4.19
CA THR A 78 7.61 -2.65 -3.57
C THR A 78 8.93 -2.07 -4.08
N ASN A 79 9.07 -1.86 -5.39
CA ASN A 79 10.28 -1.28 -5.97
C ASN A 79 10.50 0.17 -5.52
N LEU A 80 9.43 0.98 -5.46
CA LEU A 80 9.50 2.36 -4.96
C LEU A 80 9.96 2.40 -3.50
N VAL A 81 9.40 1.57 -2.64
CA VAL A 81 9.80 1.46 -1.22
C VAL A 81 11.23 0.97 -1.10
N ALA A 82 11.64 -0.04 -1.87
CA ALA A 82 13.01 -0.54 -1.87
C ALA A 82 14.01 0.56 -2.25
N ASN A 83 13.70 1.37 -3.27
CA ASN A 83 14.53 2.49 -3.69
C ASN A 83 14.62 3.58 -2.60
N MET A 84 13.51 3.90 -1.92
CA MET A 84 13.53 4.83 -0.79
C MET A 84 14.40 4.33 0.37
N LEU A 85 14.38 3.02 0.66
CA LEU A 85 15.23 2.42 1.68
C LEU A 85 16.72 2.48 1.33
N HIS A 86 17.08 2.34 0.04
CA HIS A 86 18.44 2.56 -0.43
C HIS A 86 18.88 4.02 -0.20
N SER A 87 18.06 4.99 -0.59
CA SER A 87 18.39 6.42 -0.41
C SER A 87 18.41 6.88 1.05
N THR A 88 17.63 6.25 1.93
CA THR A 88 17.55 6.60 3.36
C THR A 88 18.63 5.89 4.19
N GLY A 89 19.10 4.72 3.73
CA GLY A 89 20.19 3.98 4.35
C GLY A 89 21.49 4.76 4.46
N ASP A 90 21.74 5.70 3.53
CA ASP A 90 22.88 6.62 3.58
C ASP A 90 22.68 7.80 4.57
N GLN A 91 21.44 8.15 4.93
CA GLN A 91 21.16 9.28 5.83
C GLN A 91 21.04 8.88 7.32
N LEU A 92 20.63 7.64 7.63
CA LEU A 92 20.46 7.18 9.02
C LEU A 92 21.79 6.84 9.74
N LEU A 93 22.91 6.74 9.02
CA LEU A 93 24.22 6.53 9.63
C LEU A 93 24.83 7.81 10.22
N ILE A 94 24.30 8.98 9.91
CA ILE A 94 24.88 10.27 10.33
C ILE A 94 24.24 10.80 11.63
N ASN A 95 23.01 10.40 11.97
CA ASN A 95 22.24 11.05 13.05
C ASN A 95 22.23 10.31 14.40
N SER A 96 23.09 9.31 14.60
CA SER A 96 23.21 8.56 15.88
C SER A 96 24.46 8.89 16.70
N GLN A 97 25.24 9.91 16.31
CA GLN A 97 26.40 10.38 17.07
C GLN A 97 26.12 11.74 17.71
N ALA A 98 25.28 11.77 18.73
CA ALA A 98 25.23 12.89 19.66
C ALA A 98 24.67 12.42 21.00
N THR A 99 25.57 11.97 21.89
CA THR A 99 25.71 12.37 23.30
C THR A 99 26.59 11.36 24.02
N ALA A 100 27.88 11.69 24.17
CA ALA A 100 28.69 11.21 25.28
C ALA A 100 29.84 12.21 25.45
N SER A 101 29.62 13.22 26.29
CA SER A 101 30.69 14.07 26.78
C SER A 101 31.62 13.26 27.67
N GLU A 102 32.90 13.47 27.47
CA GLU A 102 34.04 12.85 28.12
C GLU A 102 34.00 13.01 29.65
N SER A 103 34.34 11.94 30.37
CA SER A 103 35.17 12.06 31.57
C SER A 103 36.08 10.84 31.67
N ASP A 104 37.37 11.15 31.81
CA ASP A 104 38.52 10.26 31.93
C ASP A 104 38.37 9.22 33.05
N THR A 105 38.51 7.93 32.71
CA THR A 105 39.46 6.99 33.35
C THR A 105 39.42 5.66 32.61
N GLN A 106 40.53 5.28 31.98
CA GLN A 106 40.70 3.98 31.32
C GLN A 106 40.85 2.86 32.36
N GLU A 107 39.74 2.35 32.88
CA GLU A 107 39.69 0.96 33.37
C GLU A 107 39.18 0.08 32.23
N LEU A 108 40.02 -0.85 31.77
CA LEU A 108 39.63 -1.90 30.81
C LEU A 108 38.65 -2.88 31.46
N LYS A 109 37.40 -2.44 31.58
CA LYS A 109 36.30 -3.25 32.09
C LYS A 109 35.82 -4.17 30.98
N PHE A 110 36.45 -5.35 30.84
CA PHE A 110 35.91 -6.41 29.99
C PHE A 110 34.65 -7.00 30.63
N SER A 111 33.52 -6.32 30.43
CA SER A 111 32.22 -6.81 30.84
C SER A 111 31.71 -7.81 29.81
N PHE A 112 31.34 -9.01 30.25
CA PHE A 112 30.65 -10.00 29.42
C PHE A 112 29.43 -9.37 28.72
N GLY A 113 28.72 -8.49 29.43
CA GLY A 113 27.58 -7.75 28.90
C GLY A 113 27.94 -6.90 27.68
N ASP A 114 29.05 -6.16 27.72
CA ASP A 114 29.41 -5.22 26.64
C ASP A 114 29.69 -5.96 25.35
N SER A 115 30.42 -7.09 25.41
CA SER A 115 30.66 -7.94 24.24
C SER A 115 29.39 -8.57 23.66
N PHE A 116 28.42 -8.90 24.53
CA PHE A 116 27.14 -9.45 24.12
C PHE A 116 26.25 -8.36 23.49
N TYR A 117 26.11 -7.20 24.13
CA TYR A 117 25.34 -6.08 23.62
C TYR A 117 25.93 -5.51 22.33
N GLN A 118 27.26 -5.49 22.19
CA GLN A 118 27.95 -5.17 20.94
C GLN A 118 27.55 -6.15 19.83
N LYS A 119 27.64 -7.46 20.08
CA LYS A 119 27.28 -8.50 19.10
C LYS A 119 25.81 -8.47 18.70
N VAL A 120 24.93 -8.11 19.63
CA VAL A 120 23.49 -7.89 19.36
C VAL A 120 23.27 -6.61 18.55
N SER A 121 24.01 -5.54 18.85
CA SER A 121 23.94 -4.27 18.10
C SER A 121 24.49 -4.39 16.68
N ASP A 122 25.54 -5.19 16.50
CA ASP A 122 26.15 -5.49 15.20
C ASP A 122 25.30 -6.46 14.37
N HIS A 123 24.34 -7.15 14.99
CA HIS A 123 23.41 -8.04 14.31
C HIS A 123 22.38 -7.23 13.52
N LYS A 124 22.74 -6.87 12.28
CA LYS A 124 21.78 -6.31 11.33
C LYS A 124 20.93 -7.45 10.72
N PRO A 125 19.59 -7.34 10.72
CA PRO A 125 18.74 -8.35 10.09
C PRO A 125 19.13 -8.51 8.62
N LYS A 126 19.37 -9.77 8.22
CA LYS A 126 19.76 -10.14 6.86
C LYS A 126 18.55 -10.02 5.94
N GLY A 127 18.43 -8.89 5.24
CA GLY A 127 17.40 -8.69 4.22
C GLY A 127 17.78 -7.62 3.22
N THR A 128 17.65 -7.90 1.92
CA THR A 128 17.78 -6.89 0.86
C THR A 128 16.71 -5.81 1.03
N ALA A 129 16.94 -4.58 0.53
CA ALA A 129 15.92 -3.53 0.58
C ALA A 129 14.60 -3.97 -0.08
N ILE A 130 14.69 -4.78 -1.15
CA ILE A 130 13.54 -5.39 -1.81
C ILE A 130 12.79 -6.33 -0.87
N SER A 131 13.48 -7.21 -0.14
CA SER A 131 12.82 -8.13 0.81
C SER A 131 12.10 -7.38 1.94
N ARG A 132 12.70 -6.30 2.47
CA ARG A 132 12.09 -5.45 3.50
C ARG A 132 10.88 -4.69 2.97
N ALA A 133 11.00 -4.11 1.78
CA ALA A 133 9.88 -3.45 1.10
C ALA A 133 8.73 -4.42 0.81
N LEU A 134 9.04 -5.64 0.38
CA LEU A 134 8.03 -6.66 0.11
C LEU A 134 7.31 -7.09 1.39
N LEU A 135 8.04 -7.31 2.48
CA LEU A 135 7.47 -7.62 3.78
C LEU A 135 6.50 -6.52 4.24
N GLU A 136 6.90 -5.26 4.13
CA GLU A 136 6.07 -4.12 4.53
C GLU A 136 4.78 -4.01 3.71
N ILE A 137 4.88 -4.15 2.38
CA ILE A 137 3.71 -4.14 1.50
C ILE A 137 2.78 -5.33 1.80
N ASN A 138 3.33 -6.51 2.10
CA ASN A 138 2.51 -7.66 2.48
C ASN A 138 1.82 -7.43 3.82
N ARG A 139 2.52 -6.91 4.83
CA ARG A 139 1.94 -6.55 6.13
C ARG A 139 0.76 -5.58 5.97
N TYR A 140 0.95 -4.53 5.18
CA TYR A 140 -0.13 -3.60 4.82
C TYR A 140 -1.35 -4.30 4.20
N LEU A 141 -1.13 -5.27 3.30
CA LEU A 141 -2.21 -6.01 2.66
C LEU A 141 -2.91 -7.02 3.58
N GLU A 142 -2.20 -7.58 4.56
CA GLU A 142 -2.73 -8.52 5.56
C GLU A 142 -3.61 -7.83 6.59
N GLU A 143 -3.36 -6.56 6.89
CA GLU A 143 -4.24 -5.79 7.77
C GLU A 143 -5.66 -5.70 7.20
N GLY A 144 -6.66 -5.67 8.08
CA GLY A 144 -8.05 -5.51 7.69
C GLY A 144 -8.31 -4.20 6.93
N ILE A 145 -9.32 -4.21 6.07
CA ILE A 145 -9.85 -2.99 5.45
C ILE A 145 -10.57 -2.17 6.51
N ILE A 146 -10.30 -0.87 6.57
CA ILE A 146 -11.01 0.04 7.49
C ILE A 146 -12.36 0.47 6.93
N SER A 147 -13.25 0.95 7.79
CA SER A 147 -14.56 1.45 7.39
C SER A 147 -14.47 2.59 6.37
N ARG A 148 -15.39 2.61 5.40
CA ARG A 148 -15.48 3.70 4.39
C ARG A 148 -15.59 5.08 5.03
N LYS A 149 -16.23 5.17 6.20
CA LYS A 149 -16.45 6.43 6.94
C LYS A 149 -15.23 6.88 7.74
N SER A 150 -14.21 6.04 7.88
CA SER A 150 -12.97 6.37 8.57
C SER A 150 -12.05 7.20 7.68
N ASP A 151 -11.18 7.99 8.31
CA ASP A 151 -10.13 8.75 7.62
C ASP A 151 -8.89 7.84 7.41
N PRO A 152 -8.53 7.51 6.16
CA PRO A 152 -7.35 6.69 5.87
C PRO A 152 -6.02 7.36 6.25
N LEU A 153 -5.97 8.70 6.33
CA LEU A 153 -4.75 9.42 6.73
C LEU A 153 -4.50 9.28 8.24
N LEU A 154 -5.57 9.28 9.05
CA LEU A 154 -5.44 8.98 10.49
C LEU A 154 -4.96 7.55 10.71
N TRP A 155 -5.45 6.60 9.90
CA TRP A 155 -4.99 5.22 9.95
C TRP A 155 -3.49 5.12 9.59
N TRP A 156 -3.04 5.76 8.51
CA TRP A 156 -1.61 5.77 8.17
C TRP A 156 -0.74 6.38 9.28
N ARG A 157 -1.24 7.39 10.00
CA ARG A 157 -0.53 7.97 11.16
C ARG A 157 -0.44 6.99 12.34
N SER A 158 -1.49 6.22 12.61
CA SER A 158 -1.43 5.22 13.69
C SER A 158 -0.50 4.06 13.36
N GLN A 159 -0.31 3.73 12.08
CA GLN A 159 0.60 2.67 11.63
C GLN A 159 2.07 3.07 11.58
N LYS A 160 2.41 4.36 11.80
CA LYS A 160 3.79 4.85 11.72
C LYS A 160 4.76 4.15 12.70
N TYR A 161 4.25 3.61 13.80
CA TYR A 161 5.03 3.02 14.88
C TYR A 161 4.88 1.49 15.00
N ASN A 162 4.10 0.87 14.11
CA ASN A 162 4.02 -0.58 14.00
C ASN A 162 5.11 -1.10 13.09
#